data_AF-A0A9E4BZ57-F1
#
_entry.id   AF-A0A9E4BZ57-F1
#
_cell.length_a   1.000
_cell.length_b   1.000
_cell.length_c   1.000
_cell.angle_alpha   90.00
_cell.angle_beta   90.00
_cell.angle_gamma   90.00
#
_symmetry.space_group_name_H-M   'P 1'
#
loop_
_entity.id
_entity.type
_entity.pdbx_description
1 polymer ?
#
loop_
_entity_poly.entity_id
_entity_poly.type
_entity_poly.pdbx_seq_one_letter_code
_entity_poly.pdbx_strand_id
1 'polypeptide(L)'
;MAADAQDLEPTWAHRTDDVDTKVEILRRALHTGNHELALKDTIANERMLHADPGPIDLPATGWHLTEQLPKPWSRWADGWELCQTVRLSEPIGQARQSEPLDLLVAMPAERVAAPERELRVARLDSGRPCEVCSQVYGAVRRGPYWLAHLVFEADVPAA
;
A
#
# COMPACT_ATOMS: atom_id res chain seq x y z
N MET A 1 -12.47 34.38 -43.42
CA MET A 1 -13.33 33.25 -43.01
C MET A 1 -12.55 32.45 -41.99
N ALA A 2 -12.90 32.63 -40.72
CA ALA A 2 -12.26 32.03 -39.57
C ALA A 2 -13.06 30.80 -39.10
N ALA A 3 -12.34 29.76 -38.67
CA ALA A 3 -12.78 28.69 -37.77
C ALA A 3 -11.48 27.96 -37.37
N ASP A 4 -10.77 28.45 -36.35
CA ASP A 4 -10.82 27.97 -34.95
C ASP A 4 -10.75 26.44 -34.83
N ALA A 5 -9.54 25.96 -34.55
CA ALA A 5 -9.25 24.61 -34.05
C ALA A 5 -8.62 24.72 -32.65
N GLN A 6 -9.27 25.50 -31.78
CA GLN A 6 -9.16 25.35 -30.32
C GLN A 6 -10.41 24.59 -29.84
N ASP A 7 -10.23 23.84 -28.75
CA ASP A 7 -11.23 23.05 -28.01
C ASP A 7 -11.47 21.60 -28.47
N LEU A 8 -10.47 20.76 -28.17
CA LEU A 8 -10.68 19.33 -27.87
C LEU A 8 -10.10 18.96 -26.49
N GLU A 9 -10.24 19.86 -25.51
CA GLU A 9 -10.18 19.48 -24.09
C GLU A 9 -11.61 19.19 -23.63
N PRO A 10 -12.07 17.93 -23.56
CA PRO A 10 -13.37 17.64 -22.99
C PRO A 10 -13.35 17.92 -21.49
N THR A 11 -13.97 19.04 -21.14
CA THR A 11 -14.69 19.35 -19.89
C THR A 11 -14.66 18.22 -18.83
N TRP A 12 -13.94 18.49 -17.74
CA TRP A 12 -13.72 17.67 -16.53
C TRP A 12 -14.98 17.30 -15.71
N ALA A 13 -16.19 17.47 -16.26
CA ALA A 13 -17.45 17.45 -15.49
C ALA A 13 -18.24 16.12 -15.50
N HIS A 14 -17.78 15.07 -16.19
CA HIS A 14 -18.49 13.79 -16.29
C HIS A 14 -17.61 12.58 -15.97
N ARG A 15 -16.91 12.60 -14.83
CA ARG A 15 -16.27 11.38 -14.31
C ARG A 15 -17.31 10.54 -13.58
N THR A 16 -18.06 9.75 -14.33
CA THR A 16 -18.77 8.61 -13.74
C THR A 16 -17.80 7.44 -13.79
N ASP A 17 -17.08 7.23 -12.69
CA ASP A 17 -16.23 6.05 -12.45
C ASP A 17 -17.09 4.80 -12.19
N ASP A 18 -18.11 4.59 -13.03
CA ASP A 18 -18.98 3.45 -12.93
C ASP A 18 -18.28 2.20 -13.50
N VAL A 19 -18.25 1.13 -12.70
CA VAL A 19 -17.54 -0.11 -13.01
C VAL A 19 -18.16 -0.78 -14.23
N ASP A 20 -19.49 -0.74 -14.35
CA ASP A 20 -20.20 -1.31 -15.49
C ASP A 20 -19.85 -0.58 -16.79
N THR A 21 -19.73 0.75 -16.72
CA THR A 21 -19.26 1.58 -17.84
C THR A 21 -17.83 1.23 -18.27
N LYS A 22 -16.92 0.98 -17.32
CA LYS A 22 -15.55 0.53 -17.61
C LYS A 22 -15.50 -0.87 -18.22
N VAL A 23 -16.31 -1.79 -17.69
CA VAL A 23 -16.42 -3.17 -18.23
C VAL A 23 -16.97 -3.14 -19.66
N GLU A 24 -17.95 -2.28 -19.94
CA GLU A 24 -18.50 -2.11 -21.28
C GLU A 24 -17.48 -1.53 -22.26
N ILE A 25 -16.70 -0.52 -21.84
CA ILE A 25 -15.61 0.05 -22.64
C ILE A 25 -14.55 -1.00 -22.97
N LEU A 26 -14.15 -1.83 -21.99
CA LEU A 26 -13.17 -2.90 -22.18
C LEU A 26 -13.69 -4.01 -23.11
N ARG A 27 -14.95 -4.43 -22.92
CA ARG A 27 -15.62 -5.40 -23.80
C ARG A 27 -15.72 -4.89 -25.23
N ARG A 28 -16.11 -3.63 -25.40
CA ARG A 28 -16.20 -2.98 -26.70
C ARG A 28 -14.85 -2.87 -27.39
N ALA A 29 -13.79 -2.48 -26.66
CA ALA A 29 -12.43 -2.41 -27.19
C ALA A 29 -11.93 -3.79 -27.69
N LEU A 30 -12.23 -4.86 -26.94
CA LEU A 30 -11.96 -6.24 -27.34
C LEU A 30 -12.73 -6.64 -28.61
N HIS A 31 -14.01 -6.25 -28.72
CA HIS A 31 -14.86 -6.61 -29.85
C HIS A 31 -14.53 -5.83 -31.13
N THR A 32 -14.08 -4.59 -31.03
CA THR A 32 -13.70 -3.74 -32.17
C THR A 32 -12.25 -3.96 -32.63
N GLY A 33 -11.56 -4.97 -32.08
CA GLY A 33 -10.16 -5.29 -32.43
C GLY A 33 -9.15 -4.22 -32.03
N ASN A 34 -9.56 -3.28 -31.16
CA ASN A 34 -8.69 -2.21 -30.68
C ASN A 34 -7.90 -2.71 -29.46
N HIS A 35 -7.00 -3.66 -29.74
CA HIS A 35 -6.29 -4.44 -28.73
C HIS A 35 -5.34 -3.61 -27.85
N GLU A 36 -4.98 -2.39 -28.25
CA GLU A 36 -4.03 -1.57 -27.47
C GLU A 36 -4.53 -1.24 -26.05
N LEU A 37 -5.82 -0.93 -25.88
CA LEU A 37 -6.35 -0.49 -24.59
C LEU A 37 -6.52 -1.64 -23.59
N ALA A 38 -7.11 -2.76 -24.01
CA ALA A 38 -7.29 -3.95 -23.16
C ALA A 38 -5.95 -4.64 -22.85
N LEU A 39 -5.01 -4.61 -23.81
CA LEU A 39 -3.69 -5.19 -23.63
C LEU A 39 -2.81 -4.32 -22.72
N LYS A 40 -2.92 -2.98 -22.77
CA LYS A 40 -2.10 -2.10 -21.93
C LYS A 40 -2.36 -2.31 -20.44
N ASP A 41 -3.62 -2.40 -20.01
CA ASP A 41 -3.97 -2.62 -18.60
C ASP A 41 -3.64 -4.04 -18.15
N THR A 42 -3.86 -5.03 -19.02
CA THR A 42 -3.48 -6.43 -18.75
C THR A 42 -1.97 -6.59 -18.63
N ILE A 43 -1.19 -6.01 -19.56
CA ILE A 43 0.28 -6.02 -19.55
C ILE A 43 0.82 -5.22 -18.37
N ALA A 44 0.24 -4.08 -18.03
CA ALA A 44 0.66 -3.30 -16.86
C ALA A 44 0.45 -4.11 -15.57
N ASN A 45 -0.70 -4.74 -15.44
CA ASN A 45 -1.02 -5.61 -14.30
C ASN A 45 -0.10 -6.85 -14.25
N GLU A 46 0.12 -7.54 -15.38
CA GLU A 46 1.04 -8.68 -15.47
C GLU A 46 2.49 -8.27 -15.14
N ARG A 47 2.96 -7.13 -15.65
CA ARG A 47 4.28 -6.59 -15.31
C ARG A 47 4.39 -6.32 -13.81
N MET A 48 3.37 -5.74 -13.19
CA MET A 48 3.35 -5.52 -11.74
C MET A 48 3.28 -6.83 -10.93
N LEU A 49 2.58 -7.85 -11.43
CA LEU A 49 2.51 -9.17 -10.81
C LEU A 49 3.85 -9.93 -10.89
N HIS A 50 4.58 -9.78 -12.00
CA HIS A 50 5.82 -10.51 -12.26
C HIS A 50 7.10 -9.72 -11.96
N ALA A 51 7.01 -8.40 -11.74
CA ALA A 51 8.15 -7.59 -11.34
C ALA A 51 8.74 -8.13 -10.04
N ASP A 52 10.07 -8.16 -9.93
CA ASP A 52 10.71 -8.37 -8.64
C ASP A 52 10.31 -7.22 -7.71
N PRO A 53 9.62 -7.48 -6.58
CA PRO A 53 9.18 -6.42 -5.69
C PRO A 53 10.36 -5.85 -4.89
N GLY A 54 11.54 -6.47 -4.94
CA GLY A 54 12.70 -6.13 -4.13
C GLY A 54 12.73 -6.91 -2.81
N PRO A 55 13.71 -6.60 -1.94
CA PRO A 55 13.84 -7.25 -0.65
C PRO A 55 12.63 -6.93 0.25
N ILE A 56 12.06 -7.97 0.86
CA ILE A 56 10.97 -7.82 1.83
C ILE A 56 11.58 -7.48 3.19
N ASP A 57 11.29 -6.29 3.70
CA ASP A 57 11.76 -5.85 5.01
C ASP A 57 10.97 -6.52 6.14
N LEU A 58 9.66 -6.68 5.93
CA LEU A 58 8.71 -7.20 6.92
C LEU A 58 7.99 -8.44 6.37
N PRO A 59 8.45 -9.67 6.69
CA PRO A 59 7.92 -10.89 6.11
C PRO A 59 6.56 -11.30 6.71
N ALA A 60 5.75 -12.01 5.92
CA ALA A 60 4.43 -12.49 6.33
C ALA A 60 4.46 -13.45 7.54
N THR A 61 5.60 -14.09 7.80
CA THR A 61 5.78 -15.03 8.92
C THR A 61 6.00 -14.36 10.28
N GLY A 62 6.34 -13.07 10.32
CA GLY A 62 6.56 -12.34 11.58
C GLY A 62 5.29 -11.74 12.18
N TRP A 63 4.12 -12.00 11.57
CA TRP A 63 2.85 -11.51 12.11
C TRP A 63 2.35 -12.44 13.21
N HIS A 64 1.90 -11.82 14.30
CA HIS A 64 1.46 -12.49 15.52
C HIS A 64 0.12 -11.91 15.97
N LEU A 65 -0.64 -12.66 16.78
CA LEU A 65 -1.90 -12.16 17.31
C LEU A 65 -1.65 -11.01 18.30
N THR A 66 -2.44 -9.95 18.21
CA THR A 66 -2.37 -8.81 19.15
C THR A 66 -2.59 -9.23 20.60
N GLU A 67 -3.32 -10.33 20.83
CA GLU A 67 -3.51 -10.94 22.15
C GLU A 67 -2.20 -11.41 22.81
N GLN A 68 -1.15 -11.65 22.02
CA GLN A 68 0.16 -12.06 22.51
C GLN A 68 1.00 -10.87 23.00
N LEU A 69 0.54 -9.64 22.76
CA LEU A 69 1.20 -8.43 23.24
C LEU A 69 0.99 -8.24 24.75
N PRO A 70 1.88 -7.48 25.42
CA PRO A 70 1.62 -6.99 26.77
C PRO A 70 0.23 -6.36 26.90
N LYS A 71 -0.46 -6.61 28.02
CA LYS A 71 -1.85 -6.12 28.25
C LYS A 71 -2.08 -4.64 27.92
N PRO A 72 -1.17 -3.69 28.26
CA PRO A 72 -1.38 -2.29 27.89
C PRO A 72 -1.41 -2.07 26.38
N TRP A 73 -0.66 -2.86 25.62
CA TRP A 73 -0.56 -2.75 24.17
C TRP A 73 -1.71 -3.45 23.46
N SER A 74 -2.10 -4.65 23.92
CA SER A 74 -3.26 -5.34 23.35
C SER A 74 -4.55 -4.56 23.58
N ARG A 75 -4.69 -3.88 24.73
CA ARG A 75 -5.82 -2.97 24.99
C ARG A 75 -5.83 -1.75 24.08
N TRP A 76 -4.65 -1.24 23.73
CA TRP A 76 -4.53 -0.12 22.80
C TRP A 76 -4.87 -0.55 21.36
N ALA A 77 -4.43 -1.75 20.98
CA ALA A 77 -4.71 -2.38 19.70
C ALA A 77 -6.07 -3.11 19.67
N ASP A 78 -7.03 -2.72 20.52
CA ASP A 78 -8.34 -3.34 20.53
C ASP A 78 -9.03 -3.22 19.16
N GLY A 79 -9.60 -4.33 18.68
CA GLY A 79 -10.14 -4.43 17.32
C GLY A 79 -9.12 -4.77 16.22
N TRP A 80 -7.81 -4.79 16.51
CA TRP A 80 -6.78 -5.28 15.59
C TRP A 80 -6.46 -6.75 15.86
N GLU A 81 -6.34 -7.54 14.80
CA GLU A 81 -6.08 -8.99 14.93
C GLU A 81 -4.58 -9.32 14.97
N LEU A 82 -3.79 -8.67 14.11
CA LEU A 82 -2.38 -9.00 13.89
C LEU A 82 -1.46 -7.83 14.24
N CYS A 83 -0.26 -8.14 14.70
CA CYS A 83 0.83 -7.20 14.91
C CYS A 83 2.17 -7.79 14.48
N GLN A 84 3.09 -6.91 14.10
CA GLN A 84 4.50 -7.23 13.87
C GLN A 84 5.35 -6.11 14.46
N THR A 85 6.46 -6.45 15.10
CA THR A 85 7.35 -5.45 15.73
C THR A 85 8.55 -5.20 14.83
N VAL A 86 8.84 -3.92 14.58
CA VAL A 86 10.07 -3.48 13.91
C VAL A 86 10.96 -2.75 14.91
N ARG A 87 12.27 -2.96 14.81
CA ARG A 87 13.29 -2.22 15.56
C ARG A 87 14.14 -1.43 14.58
N LEU A 88 14.25 -0.14 14.82
CA LEU A 88 15.08 0.77 14.04
C LEU A 88 16.38 1.05 14.79
N SER A 89 17.49 1.12 14.06
CA SER A 89 18.81 1.43 14.61
C SER A 89 19.62 2.21 13.59
N GLU A 90 20.37 3.21 14.04
CA GLU A 90 21.23 4.05 13.20
C GLU A 90 22.71 3.79 13.54
N PRO A 91 23.46 3.09 12.66
CA PRO A 91 24.81 2.62 12.96
C PRO A 91 25.90 3.70 12.87
N ILE A 92 25.64 4.86 12.27
CA ILE A 92 26.65 5.90 11.96
C ILE A 92 26.73 6.96 13.09
N GLY A 93 25.97 6.78 14.19
CA GLY A 93 26.04 7.67 15.36
C GLY A 93 25.42 9.05 15.14
N GLN A 94 24.59 9.21 14.10
CA GLN A 94 23.83 10.42 13.86
C GLN A 94 22.38 10.20 14.30
N ALA A 95 21.77 11.14 15.02
CA ALA A 95 20.35 11.04 15.31
C ALA A 95 19.53 11.30 14.03
N ARG A 96 18.51 10.48 13.77
CA ARG A 96 17.50 10.70 12.73
C ARG A 96 16.25 11.27 13.37
N GLN A 97 15.69 12.29 12.76
CA GLN A 97 14.48 12.97 13.23
C GLN A 97 13.51 13.08 12.07
N SER A 98 12.29 12.58 12.28
CA SER A 98 11.21 12.57 11.28
C SER A 98 11.67 12.07 9.91
N GLU A 99 12.59 11.09 9.88
CA GLU A 99 13.12 10.57 8.63
C GLU A 99 12.08 9.59 8.05
N PRO A 100 11.65 9.78 6.79
CA PRO A 100 10.70 8.88 6.17
C PRO A 100 11.36 7.53 5.91
N LEU A 101 10.70 6.48 6.40
CA LEU A 101 11.02 5.10 6.09
C LEU A 101 10.03 4.59 5.05
N ASP A 102 10.51 3.82 4.08
CA ASP A 102 9.69 3.09 3.11
C ASP A 102 10.07 1.62 3.21
N LEU A 103 9.13 0.80 3.69
CA LEU A 103 9.32 -0.62 3.92
C LEU A 103 8.45 -1.43 2.98
N LEU A 104 9.00 -2.49 2.39
CA LEU A 104 8.21 -3.50 1.71
C LEU A 104 7.69 -4.53 2.72
N VAL A 105 6.36 -4.59 2.85
CA VAL A 105 5.66 -5.42 3.83
C VAL A 105 4.90 -6.54 3.15
N ALA A 106 5.13 -7.77 3.61
CA ALA A 106 4.34 -8.93 3.24
C ALA A 106 3.34 -9.28 4.34
N MET A 107 2.08 -9.51 3.96
CA MET A 107 0.97 -9.84 4.86
C MET A 107 0.21 -11.09 4.39
N PRO A 108 -0.33 -11.92 5.29
CA PRO A 108 -1.15 -13.07 4.92
C PRO A 108 -2.49 -12.62 4.31
N ALA A 109 -2.75 -12.95 3.05
CA ALA A 109 -3.94 -12.51 2.32
C ALA A 109 -5.24 -13.16 2.81
N GLU A 110 -5.16 -14.20 3.63
CA GLU A 110 -6.30 -14.84 4.28
C GLU A 110 -6.78 -14.10 5.55
N ARG A 111 -5.96 -13.20 6.10
CA ARG A 111 -6.26 -12.41 7.30
C ARG A 111 -6.41 -10.92 7.04
N VAL A 112 -5.89 -10.44 5.90
CA VAL A 112 -5.92 -9.02 5.52
C VAL A 112 -6.71 -8.88 4.22
N ALA A 113 -7.79 -8.09 4.26
CA ALA A 113 -8.65 -7.89 3.09
C ALA A 113 -8.20 -6.69 2.25
N ALA A 114 -7.89 -5.57 2.89
CA ALA A 114 -7.49 -4.32 2.25
C ALA A 114 -6.30 -3.68 2.98
N PRO A 115 -5.04 -3.98 2.57
CA PRO A 115 -3.83 -3.48 3.23
C PRO A 115 -3.81 -1.97 3.47
N GLU A 116 -4.34 -1.19 2.52
CA GLU A 116 -4.33 0.28 2.60
C GLU A 116 -5.19 0.84 3.75
N ARG A 117 -6.15 0.05 4.22
CA ARG A 117 -7.07 0.41 5.30
C ARG A 117 -6.78 -0.31 6.61
N GLU A 118 -6.02 -1.40 6.55
CA GLU A 118 -5.81 -2.36 7.63
C GLU A 118 -4.35 -2.46 8.09
N LEU A 119 -3.47 -1.57 7.63
CA LEU A 119 -2.09 -1.48 8.11
C LEU A 119 -1.84 -0.11 8.73
N ARG A 120 -1.40 -0.10 9.97
CA ARG A 120 -1.10 1.09 10.77
C ARG A 120 0.19 0.90 11.55
N VAL A 121 0.84 2.02 11.86
CA VAL A 121 2.09 2.03 12.61
C VAL A 121 1.86 2.65 13.97
N ALA A 122 2.41 2.02 15.00
CA ALA A 122 2.49 2.58 16.33
C ALA A 122 3.95 2.63 16.77
N ARG A 123 4.37 3.80 17.27
CA ARG A 123 5.65 3.96 17.96
C ARG A 123 5.45 3.67 19.43
N LEU A 124 6.44 3.04 20.06
CA LEU A 124 6.49 2.91 21.51
C LEU A 124 7.15 4.14 22.11
N ASP A 125 6.36 5.07 22.65
CA ASP A 125 6.86 6.19 23.45
C ASP A 125 6.82 5.80 24.93
N SER A 126 7.98 5.75 25.57
CA SER A 126 8.11 5.42 26.99
C SER A 126 7.39 4.10 27.36
N GLY A 127 7.42 3.13 26.43
CA GLY A 127 6.75 1.82 26.55
C GLY A 127 5.25 1.82 26.28
N ARG A 128 4.67 2.93 25.81
CA ARG A 128 3.25 3.05 25.44
C ARG A 128 3.10 3.21 23.92
N PRO A 129 2.19 2.48 23.27
CA PRO A 129 1.92 2.66 21.85
C PRO A 129 1.27 4.03 21.59
N CYS A 130 1.77 4.72 20.58
CA CYS A 130 1.22 5.95 20.03
C CYS A 130 1.16 5.78 18.51
N GLU A 131 0.00 6.03 17.92
CA GLU A 131 -0.16 5.96 16.46
C GLU A 131 0.74 6.97 15.77
N VAL A 132 1.35 6.53 14.67
CA VAL A 132 2.18 7.37 13.79
C VAL A 132 1.46 7.47 12.45
N CYS A 133 1.47 8.66 11.86
CA CYS A 133 0.94 8.84 10.52
C CYS A 133 1.69 7.92 9.55
N SER A 134 0.96 7.08 8.85
CA SER A 134 1.51 6.12 7.91
C SER A 134 0.68 6.07 6.64
N GLN A 135 1.34 5.86 5.51
CA GLN A 135 0.71 5.64 4.22
C GLN A 135 1.09 4.27 3.68
N VAL A 136 0.09 3.59 3.12
CA VAL A 136 0.29 2.32 2.42
C VAL A 136 0.02 2.56 0.95
N TYR A 137 0.86 2.01 0.07
CA TYR A 137 0.66 2.12 -1.37
C TYR A 137 1.24 0.92 -2.11
N GLY A 138 0.91 0.80 -3.39
CA GLY A 138 1.43 -0.27 -4.25
C GLY A 138 1.01 -1.66 -3.81
N ALA A 139 -0.15 -1.79 -3.15
CA ALA A 139 -0.63 -3.07 -2.66
C ALA A 139 -0.93 -4.02 -3.84
N VAL A 140 -0.24 -5.15 -3.88
CA VAL A 140 -0.42 -6.20 -4.90
C VAL A 140 -0.57 -7.55 -4.23
N ARG A 141 -1.56 -8.33 -4.67
CA ARG A 141 -1.76 -9.70 -4.19
C ARG A 141 -0.91 -10.66 -5.02
N ARG A 142 -0.07 -11.44 -4.35
CA ARG A 142 0.74 -12.50 -4.97
C ARG A 142 0.54 -13.81 -4.23
N GLY A 143 -0.29 -14.67 -4.80
CA GLY A 143 -0.64 -15.96 -4.19
C GLY A 143 -1.25 -15.79 -2.79
N PRO A 144 -0.65 -16.36 -1.74
CA PRO A 144 -1.18 -16.29 -0.38
C PRO A 144 -0.83 -14.99 0.36
N TYR A 145 -0.14 -14.04 -0.29
CA TYR A 145 0.34 -12.82 0.36
C TYR A 145 -0.15 -11.55 -0.33
N TRP A 146 -0.33 -10.51 0.47
CA TRP A 146 -0.25 -9.13 0.02
C TRP A 146 1.19 -8.65 0.13
N LEU A 147 1.66 -7.90 -0.87
CA LEU A 147 2.86 -7.09 -0.80
C LEU A 147 2.43 -5.63 -0.92
N ALA A 148 2.92 -4.76 -0.03
CA ALA A 148 2.65 -3.33 -0.10
C ALA A 148 3.81 -2.54 0.48
N HIS A 149 3.97 -1.31 -0.01
CA HIS A 149 4.87 -0.35 0.60
C HIS A 149 4.19 0.33 1.78
N LEU A 150 4.91 0.44 2.89
CA LEU A 150 4.49 1.15 4.10
C LEU A 150 5.47 2.29 4.35
N VAL A 151 4.96 3.51 4.30
CA VAL A 151 5.73 4.73 4.59
C VAL A 151 5.27 5.38 5.87
N PHE A 152 6.22 5.77 6.71
CA PHE A 152 5.99 6.53 7.94
C PHE A 152 7.28 7.25 8.37
N GLU A 153 7.14 8.30 9.18
CA GLU A 153 8.28 9.00 9.75
C GLU A 153 8.76 8.33 11.04
N ALA A 154 10.07 8.28 11.25
CA ALA A 154 10.65 7.75 12.46
C ALA A 154 11.79 8.62 13.01
N ASP A 155 11.90 8.58 14.34
CA ASP A 155 13.03 9.13 15.08
C ASP A 155 13.92 7.97 15.53
N VAL A 156 15.22 8.08 15.26
CA VAL A 156 16.21 7.09 15.70
C VAL A 156 17.33 7.83 16.43
N PRO A 157 17.55 7.57 17.73
CA PRO A 157 18.64 8.21 18.46
C PRO A 157 19.99 7.76 17.89
N ALA A 158 21.01 8.61 18.06
CA ALA A 158 22.38 8.20 17.82
C ALA A 158 22.74 7.02 18.74
N ALA A 159 23.40 6.00 18.17
CA ALA A 159 23.93 4.86 18.91
C ALA A 159 25.10 5.24 19.83
#